data_AF-A0A2A5GXT3-F1
#
_entry.id   AF-A0A2A5GXT3-F1
#
_cell.length_a   1.000
_cell.length_b   1.000
_cell.length_c   1.000
_cell.angle_alpha   90.00
_cell.angle_beta   90.00
_cell.angle_gamma   90.00
#
_symmetry.space_group_name_H-M   'P 1'
#
loop_
_entity.id
_entity.type
_entity.pdbx_description
1 polymer ?
#
loop_
_entity_poly.entity_id
_entity_poly.type
_entity_poly.pdbx_seq_one_letter_code
_entity_poly.pdbx_strand_id
1 'polypeptide(L)'
;MIKFFRKIRQKILTENKFSKYFLYAIGEIVLVVIGILIALQVNNLNNESAVRDKEINILKEFKRNLAVNVNEFSSEIANQDSIIRNIDIIMGQIKNKIPYHDSLGIKYATIAWTEEFNIANSAFETIKTLGFDLISSDSLRESIIHLFNIRYIRFYDVIKKVSATSHTQLNMVYLRHIEYDKLGNGIVNDYEKLIKDREFTNMLSGRRIWKVDIINTYKELIDESLQLSRMIDQELKRRE
;
A
#
# COMPACT_ATOMS: atom_id res chain seq x y z
N MET A 1 20.38 -13.93 80.97
CA MET A 1 19.95 -13.11 79.82
C MET A 1 18.63 -13.57 79.18
N ILE A 2 18.38 -14.87 78.98
CA ILE A 2 17.11 -15.37 78.38
C ILE A 2 15.82 -14.94 79.13
N LYS A 3 15.85 -14.88 80.48
CA LYS A 3 14.68 -14.47 81.28
C LYS A 3 14.30 -12.98 81.14
N PHE A 4 15.25 -12.12 80.76
CA PHE A 4 15.03 -10.69 80.57
C PHE A 4 14.31 -10.41 79.24
N PHE A 5 14.79 -11.00 78.14
CA PHE A 5 14.11 -10.95 76.84
C PHE A 5 12.73 -11.60 76.89
N ARG A 6 12.53 -12.65 77.69
CA ARG A 6 11.21 -13.26 77.91
C ARG A 6 10.22 -12.29 78.55
N LYS A 7 10.64 -11.50 79.54
CA LYS A 7 9.80 -10.47 80.17
C LYS A 7 9.46 -9.33 79.21
N ILE A 8 10.41 -8.86 78.41
CA ILE A 8 10.16 -7.83 77.39
C ILE A 8 9.14 -8.33 76.35
N ARG A 9 9.31 -9.56 75.87
CA ARG A 9 8.38 -10.18 74.90
C ARG A 9 6.97 -10.35 75.48
N GLN A 10 6.86 -10.81 76.72
CA GLN A 10 5.57 -10.89 77.43
C GLN A 10 4.95 -9.51 77.63
N LYS A 11 5.72 -8.47 77.97
CA LYS A 11 5.22 -7.11 78.20
C LYS A 11 4.74 -6.42 76.92
N ILE A 12 5.44 -6.62 75.81
CA ILE A 12 5.04 -6.13 74.48
C ILE A 12 3.76 -6.83 73.98
N LEU A 13 3.59 -8.13 74.31
CA LEU A 13 2.39 -8.90 73.97
C LEU A 13 1.19 -8.63 74.92
N THR A 14 1.44 -8.18 76.16
CA THR A 14 0.37 -7.90 77.16
C THR A 14 -0.05 -6.43 77.21
N GLU A 15 0.77 -5.49 76.75
CA GLU A 15 0.32 -4.12 76.47
C GLU A 15 -0.36 -4.11 75.09
N ASN A 16 -1.61 -3.63 75.02
CA ASN A 16 -2.42 -3.39 73.79
C ASN A 16 -1.75 -2.51 72.70
N LYS A 17 -0.45 -2.23 72.82
CA LYS A 17 0.37 -1.47 71.88
C LYS A 17 0.82 -2.31 70.69
N PHE A 18 0.98 -3.64 70.79
CA PHE A 18 1.32 -4.48 69.64
C PHE A 18 0.26 -4.36 68.53
N SER A 19 -1.03 -4.45 68.88
CA SER A 19 -2.12 -4.22 67.92
C SER A 19 -2.05 -2.83 67.29
N LYS A 20 -1.67 -1.80 68.06
CA LYS A 20 -1.52 -0.43 67.57
C LYS A 20 -0.38 -0.31 66.56
N TYR A 21 0.80 -0.86 66.84
CA TYR A 21 1.93 -0.84 65.91
C TYR A 21 1.69 -1.72 64.68
N PHE A 22 1.00 -2.84 64.84
CA PHE A 22 0.62 -3.74 63.74
C PHE A 22 -0.41 -3.09 62.80
N LEU A 23 -1.44 -2.43 63.34
CA LEU A 23 -2.41 -1.64 62.56
C LEU A 23 -1.73 -0.49 61.80
N TYR A 24 -0.77 0.19 62.44
CA TYR A 24 0.03 1.23 61.78
C TYR A 24 0.89 0.68 60.64
N ALA A 25 1.59 -0.44 60.85
CA ALA A 25 2.42 -1.08 59.82
C ALA A 25 1.57 -1.59 58.64
N ILE A 26 0.38 -2.14 58.90
CA ILE A 26 -0.57 -2.51 57.84
C ILE A 26 -1.03 -1.26 57.07
N GLY A 27 -1.38 -0.18 57.77
CA GLY A 27 -1.76 1.08 57.15
C GLY A 27 -0.67 1.63 56.22
N GLU A 28 0.59 1.56 56.65
CA GLU A 28 1.74 2.00 55.86
C GLU A 28 1.99 1.10 54.64
N ILE A 29 1.89 -0.22 54.78
CA ILE A 29 1.96 -1.16 53.64
C ILE A 29 0.83 -0.88 52.64
N VAL A 30 -0.40 -0.68 53.10
CA VAL A 30 -1.54 -0.36 52.23
C VAL A 30 -1.32 0.97 51.50
N LEU A 31 -0.82 2.00 52.17
CA LEU A 31 -0.45 3.29 51.57
C LEU A 31 0.63 3.15 50.49
N VAL A 32 1.68 2.38 50.75
CA VAL A 32 2.75 2.11 49.78
C VAL A 32 2.21 1.34 48.57
N VAL A 33 1.39 0.32 48.78
CA VAL A 33 0.76 -0.46 47.70
C VAL A 33 -0.14 0.43 46.84
N ILE A 34 -0.97 1.29 47.44
CA ILE A 34 -1.78 2.26 46.70
C ILE A 34 -0.89 3.20 45.88
N GLY A 35 0.22 3.70 46.45
CA GLY A 35 1.18 4.53 45.74
C GLY A 35 1.78 3.84 44.52
N ILE A 36 2.17 2.56 44.66
CA ILE A 36 2.72 1.75 43.56
C ILE A 36 1.65 1.51 42.47
N LEU A 37 0.41 1.19 42.86
CA LEU A 37 -0.68 0.96 41.91
C LEU A 37 -1.02 2.22 41.11
N ILE A 38 -1.04 3.39 41.75
CA ILE A 38 -1.25 4.67 41.07
C ILE A 38 -0.08 4.95 40.11
N ALA A 39 1.17 4.75 40.54
CA ALA A 39 2.34 4.94 39.69
C ALA A 39 2.31 4.01 38.46
N LEU A 40 1.92 2.74 38.65
CA LEU A 40 1.74 1.79 37.55
C LEU A 40 0.60 2.20 36.61
N GLN A 41 -0.53 2.67 37.12
CA GLN A 41 -1.64 3.17 36.29
C GLN A 41 -1.24 4.39 35.47
N VAL A 42 -0.55 5.37 36.06
CA VAL A 42 -0.06 6.55 35.33
C VAL A 42 0.94 6.16 34.24
N ASN A 43 1.86 5.23 34.54
CA ASN A 43 2.82 4.73 33.55
C ASN A 43 2.12 4.00 32.39
N ASN A 44 1.11 3.18 32.68
CA ASN A 44 0.33 2.50 31.65
C ASN A 44 -0.45 3.49 30.77
N LEU A 45 -1.09 4.49 31.36
CA LEU A 45 -1.81 5.54 30.60
C LEU A 45 -0.89 6.33 29.67
N ASN A 46 0.32 6.70 30.14
CA ASN A 46 1.32 7.36 29.29
C ASN A 46 1.78 6.47 28.13
N ASN A 47 1.98 5.18 28.38
CA ASN A 47 2.35 4.22 27.33
C ASN A 47 1.22 4.02 26.30
N GLU A 48 -0.03 3.93 26.75
CA GLU A 48 -1.21 3.83 25.88
C GLU A 48 -1.37 5.07 25.00
N SER A 49 -1.16 6.27 25.55
CA SER A 49 -1.16 7.51 24.75
C SER A 49 -0.07 7.50 23.69
N ALA A 50 1.15 7.11 24.04
CA ALA A 50 2.27 7.06 23.10
C ALA A 50 2.05 6.03 21.98
N VAL A 51 1.45 4.88 22.27
CA VAL A 51 1.08 3.87 21.26
C VAL A 51 -0.02 4.41 20.34
N ARG A 52 -1.04 5.07 20.90
CA ARG A 52 -2.13 5.68 20.14
C ARG A 52 -1.62 6.75 19.17
N ASP A 53 -0.70 7.61 19.62
CA ASP A 53 -0.11 8.65 18.76
C ASP A 53 0.68 8.04 17.60
N LYS A 54 1.41 6.95 17.83
CA LYS A 54 2.11 6.21 16.77
C LYS A 54 1.13 5.62 15.76
N GLU A 55 0.03 5.03 16.23
CA GLU A 55 -1.02 4.50 15.36
C GLU A 55 -1.67 5.60 14.52
N ILE A 56 -2.04 6.74 15.12
CA ILE A 56 -2.60 7.88 14.39
C ILE A 56 -1.63 8.38 13.31
N ASN A 57 -0.35 8.49 13.64
CA ASN A 57 0.67 8.96 12.71
C ASN A 57 0.85 8.00 11.53
N ILE A 58 0.94 6.68 11.79
CA ILE A 58 1.09 5.70 10.70
C ILE A 58 -0.17 5.64 9.83
N LEU A 59 -1.36 5.75 10.41
CA LEU A 59 -2.61 5.81 9.66
C LEU A 59 -2.70 7.04 8.74
N LYS A 60 -2.24 8.20 9.21
CA LYS A 60 -2.10 9.41 8.37
C LYS A 60 -1.11 9.22 7.24
N GLU A 61 -0.01 8.49 7.47
CA GLU A 61 0.95 8.16 6.42
C GLU A 61 0.36 7.21 5.38
N PHE A 62 -0.40 6.18 5.81
CA PHE A 62 -1.14 5.31 4.90
C PHE A 62 -2.08 6.10 4.00
N LYS A 63 -2.83 7.07 4.54
CA LYS A 63 -3.67 7.96 3.71
C LYS A 63 -2.88 8.69 2.63
N ARG A 64 -1.68 9.19 2.97
CA ARG A 64 -0.81 9.86 2.00
C ARG A 64 -0.34 8.91 0.91
N ASN A 65 0.12 7.71 1.28
CA ASN A 65 0.51 6.68 0.32
C ASN A 65 -0.65 6.29 -0.61
N LEU A 66 -1.85 6.07 -0.05
CA LEU A 66 -3.06 5.76 -0.84
C LEU A 66 -3.41 6.87 -1.82
N ALA A 67 -3.35 8.14 -1.41
CA ALA A 67 -3.62 9.27 -2.29
C ALA A 67 -2.61 9.35 -3.45
N VAL A 68 -1.33 9.11 -3.18
CA VAL A 68 -0.29 9.04 -4.22
C VAL A 68 -0.59 7.90 -5.20
N ASN A 69 -0.90 6.71 -4.70
CA ASN A 69 -1.18 5.55 -5.54
C ASN A 69 -2.43 5.75 -6.41
N VAL A 70 -3.50 6.34 -5.87
CA VAL A 70 -4.72 6.66 -6.65
C VAL A 70 -4.41 7.64 -7.78
N ASN A 71 -3.59 8.66 -7.52
CA ASN A 71 -3.19 9.63 -8.55
C ASN A 71 -2.33 8.98 -9.64
N GLU A 72 -1.40 8.10 -9.24
CA GLU A 72 -0.56 7.34 -10.17
C GLU A 72 -1.43 6.43 -11.07
N PHE A 73 -2.31 5.64 -10.48
CA PHE A 73 -3.23 4.76 -11.22
C PHE A 73 -4.16 5.54 -12.15
N SER A 74 -4.64 6.70 -11.72
CA SER A 74 -5.50 7.57 -12.55
C SER A 74 -4.74 8.11 -13.76
N SER A 75 -3.47 8.48 -13.57
CA SER A 75 -2.59 8.94 -14.65
C SER A 75 -2.30 7.81 -15.63
N GLU A 76 -2.05 6.60 -15.11
CA GLU A 76 -1.84 5.42 -15.95
C GLU A 76 -3.07 5.04 -16.76
N ILE A 77 -4.27 5.11 -16.18
CA ILE A 77 -5.52 4.91 -16.93
C ILE A 77 -5.58 5.86 -18.14
N ALA A 78 -5.29 7.15 -17.95
CA ALA A 78 -5.31 8.12 -19.04
C ALA A 78 -4.28 7.81 -20.14
N ASN A 79 -3.08 7.36 -19.74
CA ASN A 79 -2.03 6.92 -20.66
C ASN A 79 -2.47 5.70 -21.47
N GLN A 80 -2.97 4.65 -20.80
CA GLN A 80 -3.41 3.43 -21.47
C GLN A 80 -4.61 3.68 -22.40
N ASP A 81 -5.57 4.53 -22.00
CA ASP A 81 -6.69 4.95 -22.85
C ASP A 81 -6.21 5.67 -24.12
N SER A 82 -5.17 6.49 -24.02
CA SER A 82 -4.56 7.16 -25.18
C SER A 82 -3.95 6.15 -26.15
N ILE A 83 -3.25 5.14 -25.63
CA ILE A 83 -2.67 4.06 -26.44
C ILE A 83 -3.77 3.23 -27.11
N ILE A 84 -4.85 2.88 -26.40
CA ILE A 84 -6.00 2.16 -26.99
C ILE A 84 -6.58 2.95 -28.17
N ARG A 85 -6.79 4.26 -28.02
CA ARG A 85 -7.29 5.12 -29.11
C ARG A 85 -6.34 5.12 -30.31
N ASN A 86 -5.02 5.16 -30.07
CA ASN A 86 -4.03 5.10 -31.16
C ASN A 86 -4.04 3.75 -31.87
N ILE A 87 -4.17 2.64 -31.13
CA ILE A 87 -4.32 1.30 -31.71
C ILE A 87 -5.60 1.23 -32.55
N ASP A 88 -6.72 1.75 -32.05
CA ASP A 88 -8.00 1.77 -32.78
C ASP A 88 -7.91 2.56 -34.09
N ILE A 89 -7.21 3.69 -34.09
CA ILE A 89 -6.95 4.47 -35.31
C ILE A 89 -6.13 3.66 -36.32
N ILE A 90 -5.07 2.98 -35.88
CA ILE A 90 -4.21 2.17 -36.75
C ILE A 90 -4.97 0.96 -37.29
N MET A 91 -5.75 0.27 -36.46
CA MET A 91 -6.59 -0.84 -36.89
C MET A 91 -7.65 -0.37 -37.91
N GLY A 92 -8.26 0.80 -37.71
CA GLY A 92 -9.17 1.42 -38.65
C GLY A 92 -8.51 1.78 -39.98
N GLN A 93 -7.30 2.34 -39.93
CA GLN A 93 -6.49 2.66 -41.10
C GLN A 93 -6.18 1.40 -41.92
N ILE A 94 -5.70 0.33 -41.28
CA ILE A 94 -5.39 -0.96 -41.92
C ILE A 94 -6.66 -1.55 -42.55
N LYS A 95 -7.76 -1.59 -41.81
CA LYS A 95 -9.05 -2.14 -42.28
C LYS A 95 -9.55 -1.41 -43.53
N ASN A 96 -9.42 -0.09 -43.54
CA ASN A 96 -9.88 0.76 -44.64
C ASN A 96 -8.81 0.97 -45.73
N LYS A 97 -7.63 0.35 -45.59
CA LYS A 97 -6.50 0.46 -46.53
C LYS A 97 -6.07 1.90 -46.79
N ILE A 98 -6.16 2.77 -45.77
CA ILE A 98 -5.75 4.18 -45.88
C ILE A 98 -4.22 4.23 -45.87
N PRO A 99 -3.53 4.85 -46.85
CA PRO A 99 -2.07 4.91 -46.86
C PRO A 99 -1.49 5.51 -45.58
N TYR A 100 -0.28 5.08 -45.21
CA TYR A 100 0.48 5.72 -44.14
C TYR A 100 0.74 7.20 -44.47
N HIS A 101 0.71 8.06 -43.45
CA HIS A 101 1.09 9.47 -43.53
C HIS A 101 1.75 9.89 -42.21
N ASP A 102 2.61 10.90 -42.26
CA ASP A 102 3.49 11.28 -41.14
C ASP A 102 2.75 11.61 -39.84
N SER A 103 1.53 12.14 -39.92
CA SER A 103 0.73 12.42 -38.71
C SER A 103 0.25 11.16 -37.97
N LEU A 104 0.45 9.95 -38.53
CA LEU A 104 0.27 8.68 -37.83
C LEU A 104 1.53 8.23 -37.09
N GLY A 105 2.69 8.83 -37.35
CA GLY A 105 3.97 8.33 -36.85
C GLY A 105 4.02 8.23 -35.32
N ILE A 106 3.49 9.24 -34.61
CA ILE A 106 3.39 9.19 -33.15
C ILE A 106 2.47 8.07 -32.66
N LYS A 107 1.39 7.77 -33.40
CA LYS A 107 0.45 6.69 -33.04
C LYS A 107 1.13 5.35 -33.15
N TYR A 108 1.89 5.15 -34.23
CA TYR A 108 2.69 3.95 -34.41
C TYR A 108 3.71 3.79 -33.28
N ALA A 109 4.48 4.85 -32.99
CA ALA A 109 5.45 4.84 -31.89
C ALA A 109 4.84 4.42 -30.54
N THR A 110 3.63 4.90 -30.22
CA THR A 110 2.96 4.55 -28.95
C THR A 110 2.61 3.07 -28.80
N ILE A 111 2.55 2.29 -29.89
CA ILE A 111 2.28 0.84 -29.79
C ILE A 111 3.39 0.15 -29.02
N ALA A 112 4.66 0.57 -29.14
CA ALA A 112 5.75 -0.13 -28.45
C ALA A 112 5.81 0.14 -26.94
N TRP A 113 5.07 1.14 -26.43
CA TRP A 113 5.16 1.58 -25.04
C TRP A 113 4.65 0.53 -24.05
N THR A 114 5.49 0.24 -23.06
CA THR A 114 5.22 -0.68 -21.96
C THR A 114 4.91 0.09 -20.68
N GLU A 115 4.18 -0.56 -19.79
CA GLU A 115 3.76 0.00 -18.51
C GLU A 115 4.89 -0.05 -17.49
N GLU A 116 5.07 1.06 -16.77
CA GLU A 116 5.96 1.18 -15.62
C GLU A 116 5.32 2.17 -14.64
N PHE A 117 5.17 1.76 -13.38
CA PHE A 117 4.63 2.63 -12.33
C PHE A 117 5.25 2.22 -10.99
N ASN A 118 5.19 3.13 -10.02
CA ASN A 118 5.66 2.90 -8.67
C ASN A 118 4.51 2.91 -7.68
N ILE A 119 4.62 2.08 -6.64
CA ILE A 119 3.68 2.07 -5.51
C ILE A 119 4.34 2.79 -4.33
N ALA A 120 3.69 3.84 -3.84
CA ALA A 120 4.01 4.41 -2.54
C ALA A 120 3.60 3.43 -1.44
N ASN A 121 4.58 2.91 -0.69
CA ASN A 121 4.41 1.90 0.35
C ASN A 121 5.24 2.18 1.63
N SER A 122 5.73 3.40 1.84
CA SER A 122 6.58 3.76 2.98
C SER A 122 5.94 3.42 4.33
N ALA A 123 4.64 3.69 4.48
CA ALA A 123 3.89 3.38 5.69
C ALA A 123 3.81 1.86 5.91
N PHE A 124 3.68 1.10 4.83
CA PHE A 124 3.61 -0.35 4.88
C PHE A 124 4.95 -0.99 5.28
N GLU A 125 6.06 -0.48 4.75
CA GLU A 125 7.40 -0.95 5.16
C GLU A 125 7.74 -0.57 6.60
N THR A 126 7.26 0.59 7.05
CA THR A 126 7.39 1.03 8.44
C THR A 126 6.63 0.08 9.37
N ILE A 127 5.37 -0.26 9.08
CA ILE A 127 4.60 -1.15 9.95
C ILE A 127 5.11 -2.60 9.95
N LYS A 128 5.69 -3.08 8.84
CA LYS A 128 6.38 -4.38 8.81
C LYS A 128 7.54 -4.46 9.81
N THR A 129 8.18 -3.32 10.08
CA THR A 129 9.29 -3.22 11.03
C THR A 129 8.79 -3.01 12.46
N LEU A 130 7.76 -2.18 12.64
CA LEU A 130 7.22 -1.82 13.95
C LEU A 130 6.31 -2.90 14.55
N GLY A 131 5.70 -3.75 13.72
CA GLY A 131 4.69 -4.72 14.12
C GLY A 131 3.29 -4.28 13.69
N PHE A 132 2.52 -5.20 13.12
CA PHE A 132 1.16 -4.94 12.66
C PHE A 132 0.17 -4.71 13.82
N ASP A 133 0.49 -5.21 15.01
CA ASP A 133 -0.25 -5.00 16.26
C ASP A 133 -0.32 -3.52 16.70
N LEU A 134 0.52 -2.66 16.10
CA LEU A 134 0.38 -1.21 16.24
C LEU A 134 -0.99 -0.69 15.76
N ILE A 135 -1.61 -1.33 14.77
CA ILE A 135 -2.96 -1.00 14.34
C ILE A 135 -3.94 -1.85 15.15
N SER A 136 -4.66 -1.20 16.07
CA SER A 136 -5.48 -1.92 17.03
C SER A 136 -6.79 -2.45 16.43
N SER A 137 -7.23 -1.88 15.31
CA SER A 137 -8.42 -2.35 14.59
C SER A 137 -8.05 -3.54 13.70
N ASP A 138 -8.45 -4.75 14.10
CA ASP A 138 -8.18 -5.99 13.37
C ASP A 138 -8.65 -5.92 11.91
N SER A 139 -9.88 -5.47 11.68
CA SER A 139 -10.45 -5.35 10.33
C SER A 139 -9.67 -4.35 9.45
N LEU A 140 -9.23 -3.22 10.03
CA LEU A 140 -8.43 -2.24 9.31
C LEU A 140 -7.04 -2.79 8.98
N ARG A 141 -6.40 -3.44 9.95
CA ARG A 141 -5.09 -4.07 9.80
C ARG A 141 -5.09 -5.12 8.69
N GLU A 142 -6.08 -6.02 8.68
CA GLU A 142 -6.22 -7.01 7.62
C GLU A 142 -6.46 -6.37 6.24
N SER A 143 -7.26 -5.30 6.18
CA SER A 143 -7.50 -4.57 4.93
C SER A 143 -6.24 -3.90 4.38
N ILE A 144 -5.40 -3.34 5.25
CA ILE A 144 -4.09 -2.77 4.89
C ILE A 144 -3.18 -3.86 4.34
N ILE A 145 -3.05 -4.99 5.05
CA ILE A 145 -2.20 -6.10 4.64
C ILE A 145 -2.66 -6.65 3.29
N HIS A 146 -3.97 -6.86 3.10
CA HIS A 146 -4.51 -7.37 1.86
C HIS A 146 -4.22 -6.44 0.67
N LEU A 147 -4.48 -5.13 0.82
CA LEU A 147 -4.25 -4.20 -0.28
C LEU A 147 -2.75 -4.06 -0.62
N PHE A 148 -1.92 -3.76 0.37
CA PHE A 148 -0.50 -3.45 0.13
C PHE A 148 0.35 -4.68 -0.15
N ASN A 149 0.13 -5.80 0.55
CA ASN A 149 1.00 -6.98 0.44
C ASN A 149 0.52 -7.99 -0.61
N ILE A 150 -0.76 -7.95 -0.98
CA ILE A 150 -1.34 -8.92 -1.92
C ILE A 150 -1.72 -8.22 -3.21
N ARG A 151 -2.66 -7.27 -3.15
CA ARG A 151 -3.24 -6.68 -4.37
C ARG A 151 -2.21 -5.86 -5.14
N TYR A 152 -1.54 -4.91 -4.49
CA TYR A 152 -0.51 -4.09 -5.14
C TYR A 152 0.69 -4.89 -5.62
N ILE A 153 1.26 -5.76 -4.77
CA ILE A 153 2.44 -6.57 -5.16
C ILE A 153 2.10 -7.47 -6.35
N ARG A 154 0.97 -8.18 -6.30
CA ARG A 154 0.56 -9.06 -7.39
C ARG A 154 0.41 -8.29 -8.70
N PHE A 155 -0.23 -7.13 -8.65
CA PHE A 155 -0.44 -6.32 -9.85
C PHE A 155 0.88 -5.77 -10.41
N TYR A 156 1.74 -5.22 -9.54
CA TYR A 156 3.08 -4.76 -9.92
C TYR A 156 3.91 -5.88 -10.56
N ASP A 157 3.90 -7.08 -9.97
CA ASP A 157 4.63 -8.23 -10.52
C ASP A 157 4.10 -8.68 -11.89
N VAL A 158 2.78 -8.65 -12.09
CA VAL A 158 2.16 -8.95 -13.38
C VAL A 158 2.63 -7.95 -14.43
N ILE A 159 2.58 -6.66 -14.11
CA ILE A 159 3.01 -5.59 -15.03
C ILE A 159 4.49 -5.73 -15.34
N LYS A 160 5.36 -5.91 -14.34
CA LYS A 160 6.79 -6.10 -14.54
C LYS A 160 7.12 -7.29 -15.44
N LYS A 161 6.46 -8.44 -15.22
CA LYS A 161 6.64 -9.63 -16.04
C LYS A 161 6.18 -9.40 -17.47
N VAL A 162 4.98 -8.84 -17.64
CA VAL A 162 4.41 -8.62 -18.97
C VAL A 162 5.18 -7.54 -19.72
N SER A 163 5.61 -6.45 -19.08
CA SER A 163 6.47 -5.44 -19.70
C SER A 163 7.77 -6.07 -20.19
N ALA A 164 8.42 -6.93 -19.39
CA ALA A 164 9.64 -7.63 -19.81
C ALA A 164 9.42 -8.61 -20.98
N THR A 165 8.36 -9.41 -20.94
CA THR A 165 8.03 -10.37 -22.02
C THR A 165 7.52 -9.66 -23.29
N SER A 166 6.68 -8.65 -23.14
CA SER A 166 6.13 -7.85 -24.24
C SER A 166 7.23 -7.05 -24.94
N HIS A 167 8.17 -6.49 -24.19
CA HIS A 167 9.32 -5.80 -24.75
C HIS A 167 10.22 -6.70 -25.60
N THR A 168 10.21 -8.02 -25.39
CA THR A 168 11.03 -8.94 -26.19
C THR A 168 10.25 -9.54 -27.36
N GLN A 169 9.03 -10.01 -27.12
CA GLN A 169 8.25 -10.73 -28.14
C GLN A 169 7.43 -9.82 -29.05
N LEU A 170 6.73 -8.83 -28.49
CA LEU A 170 5.90 -7.91 -29.28
C LEU A 170 6.77 -6.92 -30.06
N ASN A 171 7.91 -6.50 -29.49
CA ASN A 171 8.86 -5.66 -30.23
C ASN A 171 9.43 -6.38 -31.46
N MET A 172 9.60 -7.71 -31.44
CA MET A 172 10.07 -8.42 -32.64
C MET A 172 9.09 -8.30 -33.81
N VAL A 173 7.78 -8.37 -33.57
CA VAL A 173 6.77 -8.21 -34.63
C VAL A 173 6.66 -6.75 -35.05
N TYR A 174 6.66 -5.83 -34.08
CA TYR A 174 6.54 -4.40 -34.32
C TYR A 174 7.74 -3.83 -35.11
N LEU A 175 8.97 -4.15 -34.70
CA LEU A 175 10.20 -3.62 -35.31
C LEU A 175 10.52 -4.21 -36.69
N ARG A 176 9.84 -5.30 -37.11
CA ARG A 176 9.93 -5.80 -38.50
C ARG A 176 9.35 -4.79 -39.50
N HIS A 177 8.38 -3.99 -39.06
CA HIS A 177 7.61 -3.11 -39.93
C HIS A 177 7.82 -1.64 -39.65
N ILE A 178 8.33 -1.29 -38.47
CA ILE A 178 8.38 0.09 -38.01
C ILE A 178 9.79 0.44 -37.53
N GLU A 179 10.35 1.49 -38.12
CA GLU A 179 11.55 2.16 -37.64
C GLU A 179 11.19 3.47 -36.91
N TYR A 180 12.18 4.10 -36.27
CA TYR A 180 11.97 5.37 -35.57
C TYR A 180 12.79 6.49 -36.22
N ASP A 181 12.15 7.64 -36.43
CA ASP A 181 12.85 8.86 -36.84
C ASP A 181 13.61 9.50 -35.66
N LYS A 182 14.34 10.59 -35.93
CA LYS A 182 15.10 11.33 -34.91
C LYS A 182 14.23 11.99 -33.84
N LEU A 183 12.92 12.13 -34.09
CA LEU A 183 11.94 12.70 -33.18
C LEU A 183 11.19 11.60 -32.40
N GLY A 184 11.48 10.32 -32.66
CA GLY A 184 10.82 9.17 -32.05
C GLY A 184 9.48 8.79 -32.68
N ASN A 185 9.13 9.32 -33.86
CA ASN A 185 7.95 8.88 -34.59
C ASN A 185 8.20 7.52 -35.26
N GLY A 186 7.18 6.66 -35.27
CA GLY A 186 7.24 5.38 -35.94
C GLY A 186 7.00 5.54 -37.44
N ILE A 187 8.00 5.22 -38.26
CA ILE A 187 7.90 5.20 -39.73
C ILE A 187 7.57 3.77 -40.16
N VAL A 188 6.51 3.61 -40.95
CA VAL A 188 6.16 2.31 -41.54
C VAL A 188 7.08 2.03 -42.75
N ASN A 189 7.89 0.99 -42.65
CA ASN A 189 8.90 0.63 -43.65
C ASN A 189 8.28 0.24 -45.01
N ASP A 190 7.23 -0.58 -44.97
CA ASP A 190 6.48 -1.04 -46.14
C ASP A 190 5.01 -1.21 -45.77
N TYR A 191 4.19 -0.23 -46.16
CA TYR A 191 2.77 -0.21 -45.80
C TYR A 191 1.97 -1.36 -46.43
N GLU A 192 2.25 -1.70 -47.69
CA GLU A 192 1.54 -2.74 -48.42
C GLU A 192 1.81 -4.13 -47.83
N LYS A 193 3.02 -4.35 -47.31
CA LYS A 193 3.38 -5.56 -46.57
C LYS A 193 2.75 -5.58 -45.19
N LEU A 194 2.78 -4.45 -44.46
CA LEU A 194 2.22 -4.32 -43.11
C LEU A 194 0.74 -4.73 -43.06
N ILE A 195 -0.09 -4.19 -43.95
CA ILE A 195 -1.54 -4.43 -43.91
C ILE A 195 -1.94 -5.87 -44.25
N LYS A 196 -1.03 -6.63 -44.87
CA LYS A 196 -1.22 -8.05 -45.18
C LYS A 196 -0.70 -8.96 -44.07
N ASP A 197 0.03 -8.43 -43.10
CA ASP A 197 0.61 -9.19 -42.02
C ASP A 197 -0.44 -9.48 -40.92
N ARG A 198 -0.88 -10.74 -40.87
CA ARG A 198 -1.81 -11.23 -39.85
C ARG A 198 -1.19 -11.27 -38.46
N GLU A 199 0.12 -11.48 -38.35
CA GLU A 199 0.83 -11.47 -37.07
C GLU A 199 0.77 -10.07 -36.46
N PHE A 200 1.03 -9.03 -37.26
CA PHE A 200 0.96 -7.64 -36.80
C PHE A 200 -0.45 -7.22 -36.36
N THR A 201 -1.47 -7.54 -37.18
CA THR A 201 -2.86 -7.21 -36.84
C THR A 201 -3.38 -7.97 -35.60
N ASN A 202 -3.00 -9.24 -35.44
CA ASN A 202 -3.31 -10.02 -34.23
C ASN A 202 -2.59 -9.44 -33.00
N MET A 203 -1.33 -9.03 -33.15
CA MET A 203 -0.54 -8.38 -32.10
C MET A 203 -1.23 -7.09 -31.62
N LEU A 204 -1.71 -6.24 -32.54
CA LEU A 204 -2.46 -5.03 -32.18
C LEU A 204 -3.73 -5.35 -31.40
N SER A 205 -4.52 -6.33 -31.88
CA SER A 205 -5.75 -6.74 -31.19
C SER A 205 -5.47 -7.27 -29.78
N GLY A 206 -4.45 -8.12 -29.62
CA GLY A 206 -4.05 -8.64 -28.31
C GLY A 206 -3.59 -7.54 -27.36
N ARG A 207 -2.75 -6.62 -27.86
CA ARG A 207 -2.27 -5.48 -27.07
C ARG A 207 -3.41 -4.56 -26.64
N ARG A 208 -4.39 -4.31 -27.52
CA ARG A 208 -5.58 -3.51 -27.17
C ARG A 208 -6.35 -4.12 -25.99
N ILE A 209 -6.64 -5.42 -26.04
CA ILE A 209 -7.38 -6.11 -24.98
C ILE A 209 -6.59 -6.08 -23.66
N TRP A 210 -5.29 -6.36 -23.71
CA TRP A 210 -4.41 -6.26 -22.55
C TRP A 210 -4.48 -4.89 -21.86
N LYS A 211 -4.46 -3.80 -22.64
CA LYS A 211 -4.57 -2.43 -22.12
C LYS A 211 -5.92 -2.17 -21.45
N VAL A 212 -7.02 -2.71 -22.01
CA VAL A 212 -8.36 -2.63 -21.40
C VAL A 212 -8.39 -3.36 -20.06
N ASP A 213 -7.83 -4.56 -19.99
CA ASP A 213 -7.80 -5.36 -18.76
C ASP A 213 -6.98 -4.68 -17.66
N ILE A 214 -5.85 -4.07 -18.03
CA ILE A 214 -5.05 -3.24 -17.12
C ILE A 214 -5.85 -2.06 -16.58
N ILE A 215 -6.55 -1.31 -17.45
CA ILE A 215 -7.36 -0.16 -17.02
C ILE A 215 -8.42 -0.60 -16.00
N ASN A 216 -9.07 -1.73 -16.24
CA ASN A 216 -10.06 -2.26 -15.30
C ASN A 216 -9.40 -2.61 -13.95
N THR A 217 -8.21 -3.20 -13.98
CA THR A 217 -7.46 -3.50 -12.76
C THR A 217 -7.06 -2.23 -12.00
N TYR A 218 -6.59 -1.18 -12.69
CA TYR A 218 -6.32 0.11 -12.05
C TYR A 218 -7.56 0.71 -11.39
N LYS A 219 -8.73 0.63 -12.03
CA LYS A 219 -10.01 1.10 -11.45
C LYS A 219 -10.37 0.33 -10.18
N GLU A 220 -10.25 -0.99 -10.19
CA GLU A 220 -10.46 -1.81 -8.99
C GLU A 220 -9.52 -1.40 -7.84
N LEU A 221 -8.23 -1.21 -8.14
CA LEU A 221 -7.25 -0.80 -7.14
C LEU A 221 -7.53 0.60 -6.59
N ILE A 222 -8.00 1.53 -7.42
CA ILE A 222 -8.45 2.85 -6.97
C ILE A 222 -9.63 2.71 -6.01
N ASP A 223 -10.64 1.91 -6.35
CA ASP A 223 -11.82 1.72 -5.50
C ASP A 223 -11.47 1.09 -4.14
N GLU A 224 -10.62 0.06 -4.15
CA GLU A 224 -10.09 -0.58 -2.93
C GLU A 224 -9.29 0.42 -2.09
N SER A 225 -8.48 1.27 -2.72
CA SER A 225 -7.70 2.33 -2.04
C SER A 225 -8.59 3.36 -1.37
N LEU A 226 -9.64 3.81 -2.07
CA LEU A 226 -10.59 4.78 -1.55
C LEU A 226 -11.44 4.18 -0.44
N GLN A 227 -11.81 2.90 -0.54
CA GLN A 227 -12.46 2.18 0.55
C GLN A 227 -11.57 2.12 1.78
N LEU A 228 -10.31 1.72 1.64
CA LEU A 228 -9.37 1.66 2.76
C LEU A 228 -9.14 3.04 3.37
N SER A 229 -8.98 4.08 2.54
CA SER A 229 -8.85 5.46 3.03
C SER A 229 -10.06 5.88 3.87
N ARG A 230 -11.28 5.50 3.48
CA ARG A 230 -12.50 5.77 4.27
C ARG A 230 -12.51 5.02 5.60
N MET A 231 -12.03 3.77 5.64
CA MET A 231 -11.89 3.02 6.89
C MET A 231 -10.89 3.68 7.83
N ILE A 232 -9.76 4.17 7.29
CA ILE A 232 -8.78 4.92 8.07
C ILE A 232 -9.40 6.21 8.62
N ASP A 233 -10.17 6.95 7.81
CA ASP A 233 -10.86 8.17 8.28
C ASP A 233 -11.85 7.90 9.42
N GLN A 234 -12.57 6.79 9.36
CA GLN A 234 -13.46 6.39 10.45
C GLN A 234 -12.69 6.04 11.71
N GLU A 235 -11.56 5.34 11.58
CA GLU A 235 -10.73 4.97 12.72
C GLU A 235 -10.07 6.19 13.38
N LEU A 236 -9.57 7.14 12.59
CA LEU A 236 -9.02 8.39 13.10
C LEU A 236 -10.07 9.21 13.87
N LYS A 237 -11.30 9.31 13.35
CA LYS A 237 -12.41 10.01 14.04
C LYS A 237 -12.83 9.37 15.36
N ARG A 238 -12.64 8.06 15.53
CA ARG A 238 -12.92 7.37 16.80
C ARG A 238 -11.87 7.66 17.88
N ARG A 239 -10.74 8.22 17.48
CA ARG A 239 -9.56 8.45 18.35
C ARG A 239 -9.31 9.92 18.65
N GLU A 240 -9.99 10.84 17.96
CA GLU A 240 -10.18 12.24 18.35
C GLU A 240 -11.14 12.36 19.54
#